data_AF-A0A956RT48-F1
#
_entry.id   AF-A0A956RT48-F1
#
_cell.length_a   1.000
_cell.length_b   1.000
_cell.length_c   1.000
_cell.angle_alpha   90.00
_cell.angle_beta   90.00
_cell.angle_gamma   90.00
#
_symmetry.space_group_name_H-M   'P 1'
#
loop_
_entity.id
_entity.type
_entity.pdbx_description
1 polymer ?
#
loop_
_entity_poly.entity_id
_entity_poly.type
_entity_poly.pdbx_seq_one_letter_code
_entity_poly.pdbx_strand_id
1 'polypeptide(L)'
;RNFYSVSISGYHIAEAGANPISQLAFTLANGFTYVEYYLSRGLEIDQFAPNLSYFFSNGMDPEYTVIGRVARRIWATALRDKYGASPRSQMLKYHIQTSGRSLHALEIEFNDVRTTLQALLATYDNAQSLHTNAYDEAITTPTEESVRRAMAIQLIINRELGLAKNENPMQGSFIIEELTDLVEEAVMAEFDRLTERGAVLGAMETMYQRSKIQEESLYYERLKHTGEYPIVGVNTFLSSEGSPTVLPDEVIRSTEEEKNAQIATVENLHAMQKEQSEKALQKVQQAAIHNKNVFVELMEAAKVCSIGQITNALFEVGGQYRRNM
;
A
#
# COMPACT_ATOMS: atom_id res chain seq x y z
N ARG A 1 -18.51 -12.82 -5.91
CA ARG A 1 -18.61 -12.43 -4.48
C ARG A 1 -17.29 -12.63 -3.69
N ASN A 2 -16.16 -12.95 -4.36
CA ASN A 2 -14.86 -13.22 -3.70
C ASN A 2 -13.76 -12.25 -4.17
N PHE A 3 -14.13 -11.07 -4.68
CA PHE A 3 -13.19 -10.09 -5.23
C PHE A 3 -13.24 -8.82 -4.39
N TYR A 4 -12.07 -8.35 -3.93
CA TYR A 4 -11.94 -7.05 -3.25
C TYR A 4 -11.85 -5.98 -4.33
N SER A 5 -12.81 -5.06 -4.38
CA SER A 5 -12.86 -4.03 -5.43
C SER A 5 -11.86 -2.90 -5.22
N VAL A 6 -11.46 -2.68 -3.96
CA VAL A 6 -10.51 -1.63 -3.58
C VAL A 6 -9.62 -2.17 -2.46
N SER A 7 -8.30 -2.00 -2.64
CA SER A 7 -7.32 -2.16 -1.57
C SER A 7 -6.88 -0.79 -1.09
N ILE A 8 -7.41 -0.35 0.05
CA ILE A 8 -7.15 0.96 0.64
C ILE A 8 -5.74 0.94 1.25
N SER A 9 -4.81 1.66 0.61
CA SER A 9 -3.38 1.47 0.86
C SER A 9 -2.73 2.65 1.57
N GLY A 10 -2.01 2.32 2.66
CA GLY A 10 -1.05 3.15 3.35
C GLY A 10 0.40 2.87 3.00
N TYR A 11 0.69 1.71 2.38
CA TYR A 11 2.06 1.33 2.01
C TYR A 11 2.79 2.47 1.28
N HIS A 12 2.19 2.95 0.20
CA HIS A 12 2.76 4.03 -0.62
C HIS A 12 2.90 5.37 0.12
N ILE A 13 2.02 5.63 1.11
CA ILE A 13 2.08 6.83 1.95
C ILE A 13 3.31 6.78 2.86
N ALA A 14 3.57 5.62 3.48
CA ALA A 14 4.75 5.40 4.31
C ALA A 14 6.04 5.42 3.51
N GLU A 15 6.09 4.70 2.37
CA GLU A 15 7.27 4.67 1.51
C GLU A 15 7.63 6.06 0.95
N ALA A 16 6.66 6.96 0.82
CA ALA A 16 6.89 8.34 0.40
C ALA A 16 7.49 9.24 1.50
N GLY A 17 7.41 8.87 2.78
CA GLY A 17 7.76 9.82 3.83
C GLY A 17 7.15 9.58 5.19
N ALA A 18 5.92 9.07 5.21
CA ALA A 18 5.08 9.19 6.37
C ALA A 18 5.53 8.29 7.54
N ASN A 19 5.42 8.81 8.75
CA ASN A 19 5.56 8.00 9.96
C ASN A 19 4.35 7.04 10.11
N PRO A 20 4.43 6.00 10.96
CA PRO A 20 3.35 5.03 11.13
C PRO A 20 1.99 5.63 11.52
N ILE A 21 1.96 6.70 12.32
CA ILE A 21 0.70 7.37 12.72
C ILE A 21 0.03 8.01 11.49
N SER A 22 0.78 8.81 10.73
CA SER A 22 0.27 9.48 9.53
C SER A 22 -0.13 8.47 8.45
N GLN A 23 0.64 7.40 8.27
CA GLN A 23 0.23 6.28 7.41
C GLN A 23 -1.14 5.73 7.83
N LEU A 24 -1.27 5.31 9.09
CA LEU A 24 -2.48 4.64 9.56
C LEU A 24 -3.70 5.55 9.48
N ALA A 25 -3.56 6.79 9.95
CA ALA A 25 -4.63 7.78 9.93
C ALA A 25 -5.07 8.11 8.51
N PHE A 26 -4.16 8.44 7.60
CA PHE A 26 -4.55 8.77 6.22
C PHE A 26 -5.19 7.58 5.51
N THR A 27 -4.73 6.36 5.77
CA THR A 27 -5.30 5.15 5.16
C THR A 27 -6.72 4.90 5.64
N LEU A 28 -6.97 4.94 6.96
CA LEU A 28 -8.30 4.74 7.51
C LEU A 28 -9.25 5.87 7.11
N ALA A 29 -8.78 7.13 7.08
CA ALA A 29 -9.58 8.26 6.62
C ALA A 29 -9.98 8.12 5.14
N ASN A 30 -9.08 7.66 4.28
CA ASN A 30 -9.38 7.32 2.89
C ASN A 30 -10.42 6.19 2.81
N GLY A 31 -10.30 5.18 3.67
CA GLY A 31 -11.27 4.08 3.77
C GLY A 31 -12.67 4.55 4.17
N PHE A 32 -12.78 5.38 5.20
CA PHE A 32 -14.05 5.98 5.59
C PHE A 32 -14.60 6.91 4.51
N THR A 33 -13.75 7.59 3.74
CA THR A 33 -14.19 8.40 2.58
C THR A 33 -14.83 7.52 1.50
N TYR A 34 -14.28 6.34 1.22
CA TYR A 34 -14.93 5.37 0.32
C TYR A 34 -16.26 4.86 0.88
N VAL A 35 -16.34 4.62 2.20
CA VAL A 35 -17.60 4.24 2.86
C VAL A 35 -18.66 5.32 2.64
N GLU A 36 -18.36 6.57 3.01
CA GLU A 36 -19.30 7.69 2.82
C GLU A 36 -19.66 7.90 1.34
N TYR A 37 -18.69 7.74 0.43
CA TYR A 37 -18.95 7.81 -1.00
C TYR A 37 -19.94 6.74 -1.45
N TYR A 38 -19.76 5.47 -1.09
CA TYR A 38 -20.67 4.40 -1.50
C TYR A 38 -22.06 4.52 -0.85
N LEU A 39 -22.13 4.96 0.42
CA LEU A 39 -23.40 5.28 1.08
C LEU A 39 -24.13 6.42 0.34
N SER A 40 -23.42 7.48 -0.07
CA SER A 40 -23.99 8.59 -0.84
C SER A 40 -24.54 8.17 -2.21
N ARG A 41 -24.07 7.04 -2.74
CA ARG A 41 -24.55 6.42 -3.98
C ARG A 41 -25.73 5.46 -3.76
N GLY A 42 -26.23 5.34 -2.52
CA GLY A 42 -27.38 4.52 -2.15
C GLY A 42 -27.07 3.04 -1.96
N LEU A 43 -25.79 2.67 -1.76
CA LEU A 43 -25.42 1.29 -1.42
C LEU A 43 -25.52 1.09 0.09
N GLU A 44 -26.09 -0.05 0.50
CA GLU A 44 -26.11 -0.45 1.90
C GLU A 44 -24.71 -0.85 2.37
N ILE A 45 -24.35 -0.52 3.61
CA ILE A 45 -22.99 -0.75 4.16
C ILE A 45 -22.51 -2.20 3.99
N ASP A 46 -23.40 -3.17 4.24
CA ASP A 46 -23.09 -4.60 4.18
C ASP A 46 -22.94 -5.15 2.74
N GLN A 47 -23.30 -4.37 1.71
CA GLN A 47 -23.11 -4.77 0.31
C GLN A 47 -21.66 -4.61 -0.16
N PHE A 48 -20.91 -3.67 0.43
CA PHE A 48 -19.57 -3.32 -0.05
C PHE A 48 -18.48 -3.41 1.03
N ALA A 49 -18.77 -3.11 2.30
CA ALA A 49 -17.74 -3.11 3.35
C ALA A 49 -16.98 -4.46 3.47
N PRO A 50 -17.62 -5.65 3.32
CA PRO A 50 -16.91 -6.93 3.32
C PRO A 50 -15.92 -7.13 2.16
N ASN A 51 -16.02 -6.30 1.11
CA ASN A 51 -15.19 -6.31 -0.09
C ASN A 51 -14.13 -5.19 -0.09
N LEU A 52 -13.97 -4.48 1.02
CA LEU A 52 -12.83 -3.60 1.25
C LEU A 52 -11.67 -4.40 1.86
N SER A 53 -10.48 -4.24 1.29
CA SER A 53 -9.23 -4.71 1.89
C SER A 53 -8.33 -3.52 2.18
N TYR A 54 -7.38 -3.72 3.10
CA TYR A 54 -6.39 -2.72 3.46
C TYR A 54 -4.98 -3.20 3.13
N PHE A 55 -4.05 -2.25 2.97
CA PHE A 55 -2.66 -2.54 2.69
C PHE A 55 -1.72 -1.56 3.39
N PHE A 56 -0.95 -2.03 4.38
CA PHE A 56 0.00 -1.20 5.14
C PHE A 56 1.46 -1.63 4.90
N SER A 57 2.38 -0.70 5.15
CA SER A 57 3.82 -0.94 5.30
C SER A 57 4.14 -1.24 6.77
N ASN A 58 5.09 -2.14 7.02
CA ASN A 58 5.70 -2.35 8.34
C ASN A 58 7.17 -1.93 8.33
N GLY A 59 7.52 -0.92 9.11
CA GLY A 59 8.89 -0.44 9.30
C GLY A 59 9.48 -0.81 10.67
N MET A 60 10.43 0.00 11.13
CA MET A 60 11.20 -0.27 12.36
C MET A 60 10.71 0.50 13.60
N ASP A 61 9.88 1.52 13.40
CA ASP A 61 9.26 2.31 14.48
C ASP A 61 8.35 1.45 15.37
N PRO A 62 8.24 1.76 16.67
CA PRO A 62 7.51 0.91 17.62
C PRO A 62 6.03 0.73 17.26
N GLU A 63 5.38 1.76 16.71
CA GLU A 63 3.96 1.75 16.38
C GLU A 63 3.58 0.69 15.33
N TYR A 64 4.53 0.25 14.49
CA TYR A 64 4.32 -0.86 13.55
C TYR A 64 4.00 -2.20 14.25
N THR A 65 4.32 -2.32 15.54
CA THR A 65 3.95 -3.47 16.37
C THR A 65 2.43 -3.57 16.58
N VAL A 66 1.72 -2.44 16.54
CA VAL A 66 0.28 -2.36 16.87
C VAL A 66 -0.59 -1.82 15.74
N ILE A 67 -0.01 -1.50 14.58
CA ILE A 67 -0.72 -0.84 13.47
C ILE A 67 -1.98 -1.60 13.02
N GLY A 68 -1.92 -2.93 12.96
CA GLY A 68 -3.01 -3.78 12.53
C GLY A 68 -4.12 -3.91 13.57
N ARG A 69 -3.77 -4.10 14.86
CA ARG A 69 -4.76 -4.14 15.94
C ARG A 69 -5.47 -2.81 16.14
N VAL A 70 -4.77 -1.67 16.04
CA VAL A 70 -5.40 -0.34 16.10
C VAL A 70 -6.33 -0.16 14.92
N ALA A 71 -5.89 -0.48 13.69
CA ALA A 71 -6.73 -0.41 12.49
C ALA A 71 -8.03 -1.21 12.67
N ARG A 72 -7.92 -2.45 13.16
CA ARG A 72 -9.09 -3.32 13.43
C ARG A 72 -10.02 -2.74 14.48
N ARG A 73 -9.49 -2.19 15.59
CA ARG A 73 -10.29 -1.65 16.70
C ARG A 73 -11.08 -0.41 16.27
N ILE A 74 -10.42 0.55 15.61
CA ILE A 74 -11.06 1.75 15.07
C ILE A 74 -12.15 1.38 14.06
N TRP A 75 -11.81 0.52 13.08
CA TRP A 75 -12.76 0.12 12.04
C TRP A 75 -13.97 -0.63 12.61
N ALA A 76 -13.76 -1.65 13.43
CA ALA A 76 -14.84 -2.45 13.99
C ALA A 76 -15.80 -1.58 14.83
N THR A 77 -15.25 -0.67 15.64
CA THR A 77 -16.04 0.25 16.48
C THR A 77 -16.86 1.21 15.63
N ALA A 78 -16.24 1.87 14.64
CA ALA A 78 -16.95 2.78 13.75
C ALA A 78 -18.06 2.06 12.95
N LEU A 79 -17.76 0.90 12.37
CA LEU A 79 -18.71 0.14 11.55
C LEU A 79 -19.88 -0.37 12.39
N ARG A 80 -19.65 -0.75 13.65
CA ARG A 80 -20.71 -1.17 14.58
C ARG A 80 -21.56 0.00 15.05
N ASP A 81 -20.93 1.03 15.63
CA ASP A 81 -21.62 2.03 16.43
C ASP A 81 -22.13 3.21 15.60
N LYS A 82 -21.38 3.62 14.56
CA LYS A 82 -21.78 4.71 13.67
C LYS A 82 -22.60 4.21 12.47
N TYR A 83 -22.17 3.11 11.85
CA TYR A 83 -22.78 2.63 10.59
C TYR A 83 -23.77 1.47 10.77
N GLY A 84 -23.89 0.88 11.96
CA GLY A 84 -24.82 -0.22 12.24
C GLY A 84 -24.57 -1.49 11.41
N ALA A 85 -23.33 -1.70 10.96
CA ALA A 85 -22.97 -2.75 10.01
C ALA A 85 -22.90 -4.14 10.67
N SER A 86 -23.10 -5.18 9.87
CA SER A 86 -23.02 -6.57 10.32
C SER A 86 -21.62 -6.95 10.85
N PRO A 87 -21.49 -8.02 11.66
CA PRO A 87 -20.19 -8.49 12.16
C PRO A 87 -19.16 -8.74 11.06
N ARG A 88 -19.59 -9.15 9.85
CA ARG A 88 -18.68 -9.37 8.73
C ARG A 88 -18.08 -8.07 8.19
N SER A 89 -18.84 -6.99 8.19
CA SER A 89 -18.40 -5.66 7.74
C SER A 89 -17.46 -4.98 8.75
N GLN A 90 -17.56 -5.36 10.02
CA GLN A 90 -16.67 -4.91 11.10
C GLN A 90 -15.26 -5.54 11.02
N MET A 91 -15.07 -6.61 10.23
CA MET A 91 -13.78 -7.29 10.09
C MET A 91 -12.88 -6.58 9.08
N LEU A 92 -11.98 -5.72 9.55
CA LEU A 92 -10.92 -5.16 8.73
C LEU A 92 -9.88 -6.24 8.42
N LYS A 93 -9.68 -6.50 7.12
CA LYS A 93 -8.66 -7.44 6.62
C LYS A 93 -7.58 -6.65 5.90
N TYR A 94 -6.33 -6.99 6.16
CA TYR A 94 -5.21 -6.26 5.59
C TYR A 94 -4.06 -7.17 5.14
N HIS A 95 -3.39 -6.69 4.11
CA HIS A 95 -2.06 -7.13 3.68
C HIS A 95 -1.00 -6.23 4.33
N ILE A 96 0.12 -6.80 4.73
CA ILE A 96 1.33 -6.07 5.12
C ILE A 96 2.43 -6.36 4.11
N GLN A 97 3.18 -5.33 3.74
CA GLN A 97 4.49 -5.48 3.13
C GLN A 97 5.54 -4.85 4.04
N THR A 98 6.69 -5.51 4.19
CA THR A 98 7.85 -4.93 4.89
C THR A 98 8.31 -3.64 4.18
N SER A 99 8.88 -2.69 4.91
CA SER A 99 9.19 -1.37 4.33
C SER A 99 10.39 -1.42 3.39
N GLY A 100 10.19 -1.04 2.13
CA GLY A 100 11.27 -0.89 1.14
C GLY A 100 12.25 0.22 1.52
N ARG A 101 11.75 1.33 2.08
CA ARG A 101 12.54 2.48 2.55
C ARG A 101 13.50 2.15 3.69
N SER A 102 13.18 1.12 4.47
CA SER A 102 14.05 0.62 5.54
C SER A 102 15.25 -0.18 5.03
N LEU A 103 15.25 -0.56 3.75
CA LEU A 103 16.31 -1.34 3.13
C LEU A 103 17.32 -0.40 2.45
N HIS A 104 18.59 -0.76 2.52
CA HIS A 104 19.68 0.11 2.09
C HIS A 104 20.57 -0.58 1.09
N ALA A 105 21.14 0.20 0.16
CA ALA A 105 22.07 -0.28 -0.86
C ALA A 105 23.50 -0.52 -0.31
N LEU A 106 23.75 -0.12 0.94
CA LEU A 106 24.98 -0.39 1.68
C LEU A 106 24.72 -1.54 2.64
N GLU A 107 25.65 -2.50 2.73
CA GLU A 107 25.54 -3.68 3.60
C GLU A 107 24.19 -4.38 3.40
N ILE A 108 23.89 -4.74 2.14
CA ILE A 108 22.57 -5.25 1.73
C ILE A 108 22.17 -6.52 2.48
N GLU A 109 23.14 -7.28 2.97
CA GLU A 109 22.92 -8.47 3.79
C GLU A 109 22.20 -8.15 5.11
N PHE A 110 22.33 -6.93 5.63
CA PHE A 110 21.62 -6.49 6.84
C PHE A 110 20.12 -6.30 6.60
N ASN A 111 19.69 -6.18 5.35
CA ASN A 111 18.28 -6.01 5.00
C ASN A 111 17.45 -7.25 5.37
N ASP A 112 18.00 -8.47 5.29
CA ASP A 112 17.30 -9.69 5.74
C ASP A 112 16.95 -9.64 7.22
N VAL A 113 17.81 -9.03 8.06
CA VAL A 113 17.55 -8.89 9.49
C VAL A 113 16.39 -7.90 9.72
N ARG A 114 16.40 -6.76 9.02
CA ARG A 114 15.31 -5.77 9.09
C ARG A 114 13.98 -6.38 8.65
N THR A 115 13.97 -7.03 7.49
CA THR A 115 12.79 -7.72 6.94
C THR A 115 12.29 -8.81 7.88
N THR A 116 13.18 -9.57 8.52
CA THR A 116 12.80 -10.62 9.50
C THR A 116 12.05 -10.03 10.70
N LEU A 117 12.55 -8.93 11.26
CA LEU A 117 11.88 -8.26 12.39
C LEU A 117 10.51 -7.71 11.99
N GLN A 118 10.42 -7.05 10.83
CA GLN A 118 9.17 -6.49 10.31
C GLN A 118 8.12 -7.57 10.02
N ALA A 119 8.56 -8.70 9.43
CA ALA A 119 7.72 -9.87 9.16
C ALA A 119 7.22 -10.53 10.46
N LEU A 120 8.06 -10.56 11.49
CA LEU A 120 7.70 -11.08 12.80
C LEU A 120 6.58 -10.23 13.44
N LEU A 121 6.72 -8.90 13.43
CA LEU A 121 5.68 -7.99 13.94
C LEU A 121 4.36 -8.18 13.20
N ALA A 122 4.40 -8.26 11.86
CA ALA A 122 3.22 -8.49 11.04
C ALA A 122 2.52 -9.83 11.35
N THR A 123 3.31 -10.88 11.60
CA THR A 123 2.81 -12.21 11.96
C THR A 123 2.20 -12.22 13.36
N TYR A 124 2.88 -11.64 14.35
CA TYR A 124 2.38 -11.55 15.73
C TYR A 124 1.13 -10.70 15.86
N ASP A 125 0.95 -9.70 15.00
CA ASP A 125 -0.28 -8.90 14.96
C ASP A 125 -1.36 -9.51 14.05
N ASN A 126 -1.17 -10.77 13.63
CA ASN A 126 -2.15 -11.57 12.91
C ASN A 126 -2.64 -10.91 11.60
N ALA A 127 -1.68 -10.48 10.76
CA ALA A 127 -1.96 -10.01 9.40
C ALA A 127 -2.55 -11.14 8.52
N GLN A 128 -3.47 -10.81 7.61
CA GLN A 128 -4.10 -11.82 6.75
C GLN A 128 -3.21 -12.24 5.57
N SER A 129 -2.28 -11.38 5.19
CA SER A 129 -1.35 -11.61 4.08
C SER A 129 -0.09 -10.80 4.31
N LEU A 130 1.07 -11.35 3.95
CA LEU A 130 2.38 -10.75 4.17
C LEU A 130 3.26 -10.86 2.93
N HIS A 131 3.86 -9.75 2.52
CA HIS A 131 4.97 -9.68 1.58
C HIS A 131 6.25 -9.33 2.33
N THR A 132 7.29 -10.12 2.10
CA THR A 132 8.65 -9.90 2.61
C THR A 132 9.54 -9.47 1.46
N ASN A 133 10.14 -8.31 1.62
CA ASN A 133 11.05 -7.71 0.68
C ASN A 133 12.36 -8.51 0.59
N ALA A 134 12.99 -8.46 -0.58
CA ALA A 134 14.29 -9.10 -0.78
C ALA A 134 15.42 -8.20 -0.28
N TYR A 135 16.54 -8.81 0.11
CA TYR A 135 17.69 -8.09 0.67
C TYR A 135 18.32 -7.09 -0.32
N ASP A 136 18.16 -7.32 -1.64
CA ASP A 136 18.69 -6.52 -2.75
C ASP A 136 17.70 -5.51 -3.33
N GLU A 137 16.52 -5.34 -2.70
CA GLU A 137 15.44 -4.48 -3.19
C GLU A 137 15.85 -3.00 -3.34
N ALA A 138 16.82 -2.54 -2.55
CA ALA A 138 17.37 -1.20 -2.67
C ALA A 138 18.15 -0.96 -3.98
N ILE A 139 18.45 -2.01 -4.76
CA ILE A 139 19.27 -1.94 -5.97
C ILE A 139 18.52 -2.41 -7.22
N THR A 140 17.86 -3.57 -7.17
CA THR A 140 17.23 -4.18 -8.35
C THR A 140 15.96 -4.95 -7.99
N THR A 141 15.18 -5.30 -9.02
CA THR A 141 14.12 -6.31 -8.89
C THR A 141 14.73 -7.64 -8.40
N PRO A 142 14.09 -8.34 -7.44
CA PRO A 142 14.66 -9.54 -6.84
C PRO A 142 15.00 -10.65 -7.83
N THR A 143 16.17 -11.28 -7.67
CA THR A 143 16.52 -12.53 -8.37
C THR A 143 15.79 -13.73 -7.76
N GLU A 144 15.81 -14.89 -8.43
CA GLU A 144 15.24 -16.13 -7.86
C GLU A 144 15.87 -16.50 -6.50
N GLU A 145 17.16 -16.24 -6.32
CA GLU A 145 17.87 -16.45 -5.06
C GLU A 145 17.35 -15.50 -3.98
N SER A 146 17.27 -14.21 -4.30
CA SER A 146 16.82 -13.17 -3.38
C SER A 146 15.36 -13.38 -2.95
N VAL A 147 14.49 -13.81 -3.88
CA VAL A 147 13.10 -14.19 -3.58
C VAL A 147 13.05 -15.41 -2.67
N ARG A 148 13.92 -16.41 -2.87
CA ARG A 148 13.97 -17.60 -2.01
C ARG A 148 14.32 -17.23 -0.57
N ARG A 149 15.26 -16.30 -0.35
CA ARG A 149 15.61 -15.78 0.98
C ARG A 149 14.45 -15.05 1.62
N ALA A 150 13.81 -14.14 0.88
CA ALA A 150 12.64 -13.41 1.37
C ALA A 150 11.50 -14.35 1.78
N MET A 151 11.19 -15.37 0.97
CA MET A 151 10.19 -16.40 1.31
C MET A 151 10.60 -17.22 2.54
N ALA A 152 11.89 -17.56 2.67
CA ALA A 152 12.39 -18.35 3.80
C ALA A 152 12.14 -17.65 5.14
N ILE A 153 12.18 -16.31 5.21
CA ILE A 153 11.84 -15.55 6.41
C ILE A 153 10.45 -15.94 6.93
N GLN A 154 9.42 -15.89 6.06
CA GLN A 154 8.06 -16.26 6.45
C GLN A 154 7.95 -17.75 6.82
N LEU A 155 8.66 -18.63 6.11
CA LEU A 155 8.64 -20.06 6.40
C LEU A 155 9.26 -20.37 7.76
N ILE A 156 10.40 -19.77 8.11
CA ILE A 156 11.08 -19.96 9.39
C ILE A 156 10.19 -19.44 10.53
N ILE A 157 9.63 -18.23 10.40
CA ILE A 157 8.72 -17.68 11.41
C ILE A 157 7.51 -18.62 11.60
N ASN A 158 6.88 -19.07 10.53
CA ASN A 158 5.64 -19.85 10.63
C ASN A 158 5.85 -21.33 10.99
N ARG A 159 7.02 -21.91 10.72
CA ARG A 159 7.26 -23.36 10.85
C ARG A 159 8.26 -23.72 11.95
N GLU A 160 9.23 -22.85 12.23
CA GLU A 160 10.33 -23.14 13.15
C GLU A 160 10.25 -22.33 14.45
N LEU A 161 9.86 -21.05 14.38
CA LEU A 161 9.80 -20.19 15.57
C LEU A 161 8.72 -20.66 16.56
N GLY A 162 9.15 -21.16 17.72
CA GLY A 162 8.26 -21.79 18.69
C GLY A 162 7.14 -20.88 19.22
N LEU A 163 7.41 -19.59 19.41
CA LEU A 163 6.41 -18.64 19.93
C LEU A 163 5.30 -18.34 18.91
N ALA A 164 5.56 -18.46 17.61
CA ALA A 164 4.57 -18.29 16.55
C ALA A 164 3.50 -19.40 16.51
N LYS A 165 3.64 -20.45 17.33
CA LYS A 165 2.56 -21.44 17.56
C LYS A 165 1.42 -20.88 18.40
N ASN A 166 1.65 -19.80 19.16
CA ASN A 166 0.60 -19.04 19.82
C ASN A 166 0.14 -17.94 18.84
N GLU A 167 -1.17 -17.84 18.62
CA GLU A 167 -1.77 -16.93 17.61
C GLU A 167 -2.12 -15.54 18.18
N ASN A 168 -1.88 -15.32 19.47
CA ASN A 168 -2.14 -14.05 20.16
C ASN A 168 -1.02 -13.67 21.16
N PRO A 169 0.28 -13.81 20.81
CA PRO A 169 1.37 -13.78 21.79
C PRO A 169 1.59 -12.39 22.40
N MET A 170 1.04 -11.35 21.77
CA MET A 170 1.15 -9.98 22.24
C MET A 170 0.06 -9.56 23.24
N GLN A 171 -1.03 -10.33 23.38
CA GLN A 171 -2.14 -9.95 24.27
C GLN A 171 -1.72 -9.99 25.74
N GLY A 172 -2.06 -8.94 26.49
CA GLY A 172 -1.71 -8.80 27.90
C GLY A 172 -0.30 -8.25 28.16
N SER A 173 0.48 -7.95 27.12
CA SER A 173 1.76 -7.25 27.27
C SER A 173 1.52 -5.77 27.57
N PHE A 174 2.04 -5.27 28.69
CA PHE A 174 1.81 -3.89 29.14
C PHE A 174 2.17 -2.84 28.08
N ILE A 175 3.35 -2.99 27.46
CA ILE A 175 3.80 -2.06 26.41
C ILE A 175 2.92 -2.13 25.15
N ILE A 176 2.37 -3.30 24.83
CA ILE A 176 1.51 -3.46 23.64
C ILE A 176 0.16 -2.79 23.89
N GLU A 177 -0.45 -3.03 25.04
CA GLU A 177 -1.74 -2.41 25.36
C GLU A 177 -1.62 -0.88 25.43
N GLU A 178 -0.59 -0.36 26.11
CA GLU A 178 -0.34 1.08 26.21
C GLU A 178 -0.04 1.71 24.84
N LEU A 179 0.83 1.08 24.04
CA LEU A 179 1.14 1.58 22.70
C LEU A 179 -0.09 1.53 21.78
N THR A 180 -0.95 0.52 21.93
CA THR A 180 -2.21 0.44 21.17
C THR A 180 -3.10 1.64 21.47
N ASP A 181 -3.25 1.99 22.73
CA ASP A 181 -4.09 3.13 23.15
C ASP A 181 -3.49 4.47 22.71
N LEU A 182 -2.16 4.64 22.83
CA LEU A 182 -1.46 5.85 22.38
C LEU A 182 -1.56 6.05 20.86
N VAL A 183 -1.39 4.98 20.08
CA VAL A 183 -1.49 5.03 18.62
C VAL A 183 -2.93 5.28 18.18
N GLU A 184 -3.92 4.65 18.81
CA GLU A 184 -5.33 4.91 18.53
C GLU A 184 -5.68 6.38 18.78
N GLU A 185 -5.34 6.93 19.95
CA GLU A 185 -5.60 8.33 20.28
C GLU A 185 -4.92 9.29 19.29
N ALA A 186 -3.66 9.01 18.92
CA ALA A 186 -2.94 9.83 17.95
C ALA A 186 -3.59 9.81 16.55
N VAL A 187 -4.14 8.67 16.13
CA VAL A 187 -4.92 8.53 14.89
C VAL A 187 -6.23 9.30 14.98
N MET A 188 -6.94 9.22 16.11
CA MET A 188 -8.18 9.98 16.32
C MET A 188 -7.93 11.49 16.26
N ALA A 189 -6.86 11.98 16.89
CA ALA A 189 -6.46 13.39 16.80
C ALA A 189 -6.11 13.81 15.36
N GLU A 190 -5.57 12.90 14.53
CA GLU A 190 -5.34 13.16 13.10
C GLU A 190 -6.65 13.22 12.30
N PHE A 191 -7.66 12.41 12.66
CA PHE A 191 -8.99 12.52 12.06
C PHE A 191 -9.65 13.87 12.35
N ASP A 192 -9.48 14.43 13.54
CA ASP A 192 -9.99 15.76 13.88
C ASP A 192 -9.32 16.83 13.00
N ARG A 193 -8.00 16.76 12.84
CA ARG A 193 -7.25 17.67 11.94
C ARG A 193 -7.73 17.57 10.48
N LEU A 194 -8.05 16.38 10.00
CA LEU A 194 -8.64 16.20 8.66
C LEU A 194 -10.06 16.79 8.59
N THR A 195 -10.87 16.54 9.61
CA THR A 195 -12.26 17.02 9.69
C THR A 195 -12.35 18.55 9.63
N GLU A 196 -11.50 19.25 10.37
CA GLU A 196 -11.37 20.71 10.35
C GLU A 196 -11.05 21.29 8.96
N ARG A 197 -10.49 20.46 8.07
CA ARG A 197 -10.10 20.83 6.70
C ARG A 197 -11.08 20.35 5.63
N GLY A 198 -12.29 19.96 6.02
CA GLY A 198 -13.28 19.41 5.08
C GLY A 198 -13.03 17.95 4.75
N ALA A 199 -12.60 17.17 5.76
CA ALA A 199 -12.24 15.76 5.64
C ALA A 199 -11.15 15.52 4.58
N VAL A 200 -11.06 14.30 4.05
CA VAL A 200 -10.00 13.89 3.11
C VAL A 200 -9.96 14.76 1.86
N LEU A 201 -11.12 15.03 1.24
CA LEU A 201 -11.18 15.77 -0.03
C LEU A 201 -10.78 17.24 0.15
N GLY A 202 -11.27 17.93 1.19
CA GLY A 202 -10.87 19.30 1.47
C GLY A 202 -9.40 19.42 1.92
N ALA A 203 -8.90 18.42 2.67
CA ALA A 203 -7.49 18.32 3.01
C ALA A 203 -6.61 18.13 1.75
N MET A 204 -7.08 17.37 0.75
CA MET A 204 -6.39 17.22 -0.54
C MET A 204 -6.37 18.53 -1.35
N GLU A 205 -7.43 19.33 -1.32
CA GLU A 205 -7.46 20.64 -1.97
C GLU A 205 -6.41 21.61 -1.39
N THR A 206 -6.17 21.51 -0.09
CA THR A 206 -5.16 22.32 0.63
C THR A 206 -3.80 21.65 0.74
N MET A 207 -3.60 20.51 0.08
CA MET A 207 -2.35 19.72 0.10
C MET A 207 -1.90 19.20 1.45
N TYR A 208 -2.77 19.19 2.46
CA TYR A 208 -2.39 18.88 3.83
C TYR A 208 -1.66 17.55 3.97
N GLN A 209 -2.22 16.45 3.45
CA GLN A 209 -1.60 15.13 3.55
C GLN A 209 -0.24 15.13 2.85
N ARG A 210 -0.15 15.71 1.64
CA ARG A 210 1.07 15.73 0.84
C ARG A 210 2.19 16.52 1.53
N SER A 211 1.88 17.73 2.02
CA SER A 211 2.84 18.56 2.74
C SER A 211 3.34 17.86 4.00
N LYS A 212 2.44 17.26 4.79
CA LYS A 212 2.82 16.54 5.99
C LYS A 212 3.72 15.33 5.71
N ILE A 213 3.41 14.53 4.69
CA ILE A 213 4.25 13.40 4.26
C ILE A 213 5.65 13.90 3.86
N GLN A 214 5.74 15.02 3.13
CA GLN A 214 7.02 15.60 2.74
C GLN A 214 7.81 16.12 3.94
N GLU A 215 7.16 16.80 4.89
CA GLU A 215 7.77 17.29 6.12
C GLU A 215 8.35 16.14 6.97
N GLU A 216 7.58 15.07 7.16
CA GLU A 216 8.01 13.86 7.86
C GLU A 216 9.18 13.17 7.13
N SER A 217 9.12 13.13 5.79
CA SER A 217 10.21 12.59 4.96
C SER A 217 11.51 13.37 5.14
N LEU A 218 11.44 14.70 5.05
CA LEU A 218 12.57 15.62 5.24
C LEU A 218 13.14 15.54 6.65
N TYR A 219 12.29 15.37 7.66
CA TYR A 219 12.71 15.15 9.04
C TYR A 219 13.53 13.86 9.17
N TYR A 220 13.00 12.74 8.68
CA TYR A 220 13.71 11.46 8.68
C TYR A 220 15.05 11.53 7.95
N GLU A 221 15.08 12.06 6.71
CA GLU A 221 16.34 12.13 5.94
C GLU A 221 17.36 13.04 6.64
N ARG A 222 16.93 14.14 7.27
CA ARG A 222 17.82 14.99 8.08
C ARG A 222 18.44 14.21 9.24
N LEU A 223 17.65 13.47 10.01
CA LEU A 223 18.18 12.70 11.14
C LEU A 223 19.11 11.57 10.68
N LYS A 224 18.78 10.91 9.57
CA LYS A 224 19.63 9.90 8.94
C LYS A 224 20.97 10.49 8.48
N HIS A 225 20.96 11.64 7.82
CA HIS A 225 22.17 12.28 7.32
C HIS A 225 23.04 12.87 8.43
N THR A 226 22.43 13.41 9.48
CA THR A 226 23.16 13.96 10.66
C THR A 226 23.70 12.86 11.57
N GLY A 227 23.15 11.64 11.50
CA GLY A 227 23.50 10.52 12.37
C GLY A 227 22.71 10.48 13.69
N GLU A 228 21.82 11.44 13.92
CA GLU A 228 20.92 11.46 15.09
C GLU A 228 19.96 10.26 15.09
N TYR A 229 19.58 9.78 13.90
CA TYR A 229 18.86 8.52 13.74
C TYR A 229 19.83 7.42 13.28
N PRO A 230 20.19 6.46 14.15
CA PRO A 230 21.22 5.48 13.84
C PRO A 230 20.71 4.44 12.82
N ILE A 231 21.48 4.28 11.76
CA ILE A 231 21.26 3.26 10.73
C ILE A 231 22.56 2.46 10.56
N VAL A 232 22.52 1.23 11.08
CA VAL A 232 23.62 0.25 11.03
C VAL A 232 24.01 -0.04 9.58
N GLY A 233 25.29 0.12 9.23
CA GLY A 233 25.82 -0.05 7.88
C GLY A 233 25.65 1.17 6.96
N VAL A 234 25.08 2.27 7.46
CA VAL A 234 24.85 3.49 6.66
C VAL A 234 25.49 4.72 7.29
N ASN A 235 25.17 5.03 8.55
CA ASN A 235 25.76 6.19 9.27
C ASN A 235 26.46 5.79 10.58
N THR A 236 26.32 4.53 11.01
CA THR A 236 27.00 3.95 12.15
C THR A 236 27.32 2.48 11.86
N PHE A 237 28.31 1.91 12.55
CA PHE A 237 28.80 0.55 12.32
C PHE A 237 29.18 0.31 10.84
N LEU A 238 30.08 1.15 10.33
CA LEU A 238 30.57 1.05 8.94
C LEU A 238 31.70 0.03 8.84
N SER A 239 31.81 -0.64 7.68
CA SER A 239 32.91 -1.57 7.41
C SER A 239 34.27 -0.84 7.42
N SER A 240 35.29 -1.49 7.96
CA SER A 240 36.68 -1.01 7.93
C SER A 240 37.26 -0.93 6.52
N GLU A 241 36.68 -1.67 5.57
CA GLU A 241 37.07 -1.67 4.15
C GLU A 241 36.31 -0.60 3.33
N GLY A 242 35.47 0.20 4.01
CA GLY A 242 34.40 0.97 3.37
C GLY A 242 33.20 0.07 3.07
N SER A 243 32.01 0.65 3.02
CA SER A 243 30.78 -0.06 2.62
C SER A 243 30.48 0.30 1.16
N PRO A 244 31.12 -0.33 0.16
CA PRO A 244 30.82 -0.05 -1.24
C PRO A 244 29.42 -0.57 -1.57
N THR A 245 28.71 0.15 -2.44
CA THR A 245 27.48 -0.37 -3.03
C THR A 245 27.81 -1.57 -3.89
N VAL A 246 27.28 -2.74 -3.53
CA VAL A 246 27.38 -3.94 -4.37
C VAL A 246 26.56 -3.69 -5.62
N LEU A 247 27.19 -3.70 -6.79
CA LEU A 247 26.48 -3.69 -8.06
C LEU A 247 26.12 -5.15 -8.39
N PRO A 248 24.83 -5.49 -8.53
CA PRO A 248 24.44 -6.83 -8.93
C PRO A 248 25.05 -7.17 -10.29
N ASP A 249 25.57 -8.40 -10.42
CA ASP A 249 26.06 -8.91 -11.70
C ASP A 249 24.93 -8.96 -12.75
N GLU A 250 23.69 -9.14 -12.29
CA GLU A 250 22.49 -9.19 -13.11
C GLU A 250 21.45 -8.17 -12.62
N VAL A 251 21.14 -7.18 -13.47
CA VAL A 251 19.98 -6.30 -13.28
C VAL A 251 18.89 -6.81 -14.21
N ILE A 252 17.83 -7.36 -13.64
CA ILE A 252 16.70 -7.89 -14.42
C ILE A 252 16.02 -6.72 -15.14
N ARG A 253 16.17 -6.68 -16.46
CA ARG A 253 15.56 -5.69 -17.36
C ARG A 253 14.93 -6.41 -18.54
N SER A 254 13.85 -5.83 -19.07
CA SER A 254 13.24 -6.28 -20.31
C SER A 254 14.24 -6.22 -21.47
N THR A 255 14.36 -7.30 -22.21
CA THR A 255 15.16 -7.42 -23.43
C THR A 255 14.55 -6.61 -24.58
N GLU A 256 15.34 -6.36 -25.64
CA GLU A 256 14.83 -5.72 -26.85
C GLU A 256 13.81 -6.62 -27.59
N GLU A 257 14.03 -7.94 -27.58
CA GLU A 257 13.12 -8.91 -28.15
C GLU A 257 11.74 -8.87 -27.49
N GLU A 258 11.67 -8.84 -26.15
CA GLU A 258 10.40 -8.72 -25.42
C GLU A 258 9.67 -7.41 -25.74
N LYS A 259 10.40 -6.29 -25.88
CA LYS A 259 9.81 -5.00 -26.27
C LYS A 259 9.23 -5.06 -27.68
N ASN A 260 9.99 -5.60 -28.63
CA ASN A 260 9.54 -5.73 -30.02
C ASN A 260 8.35 -6.70 -30.14
N ALA A 261 8.36 -7.79 -29.38
CA ALA A 261 7.23 -8.73 -29.31
C ALA A 261 5.97 -8.07 -28.73
N GLN A 262 6.09 -7.25 -27.69
CA GLN A 262 4.96 -6.51 -27.13
C GLN A 262 4.42 -5.44 -28.10
N ILE A 263 5.29 -4.74 -28.81
CA ILE A 263 4.90 -3.78 -29.86
C ILE A 263 4.11 -4.50 -30.96
N ALA A 264 4.68 -5.59 -31.50
CA ALA A 264 4.02 -6.38 -32.53
C ALA A 264 2.66 -6.93 -32.06
N THR A 265 2.56 -7.35 -30.79
CA THR A 265 1.29 -7.81 -30.20
C THR A 265 0.22 -6.71 -30.22
N VAL A 266 0.59 -5.48 -29.84
CA VAL A 266 -0.33 -4.33 -29.82
C VAL A 266 -0.70 -3.90 -31.25
N GLU A 267 0.26 -3.85 -32.17
CA GLU A 267 0.01 -3.51 -33.58
C GLU A 267 -0.92 -4.53 -34.25
N ASN A 268 -0.71 -5.82 -33.99
CA ASN A 268 -1.58 -6.89 -34.48
C ASN A 268 -3.00 -6.77 -33.91
N LEU A 269 -3.14 -6.49 -32.61
CA LEU A 269 -4.45 -6.22 -32.00
C LEU A 269 -5.16 -5.05 -32.70
N HIS A 270 -4.46 -3.94 -32.93
CA HIS A 270 -5.00 -2.75 -33.60
C HIS A 270 -5.40 -3.04 -35.04
N ALA A 271 -4.60 -3.81 -35.78
CA ALA A 271 -4.92 -4.19 -37.16
C ALA A 271 -6.13 -5.12 -37.24
N MET A 272 -6.20 -6.13 -36.35
CA MET A 272 -7.26 -7.15 -36.37
C MET A 272 -8.62 -6.62 -35.87
N GLN A 273 -8.62 -5.72 -34.88
CA GLN A 273 -9.84 -5.25 -34.21
C GLN A 273 -10.21 -3.81 -34.57
N LYS A 274 -9.68 -3.27 -35.67
CA LYS A 274 -9.82 -1.84 -36.04
C LYS A 274 -11.28 -1.36 -35.96
N GLU A 275 -12.19 -2.03 -36.65
CA GLU A 275 -13.61 -1.63 -36.71
C GLU A 275 -14.34 -1.85 -35.38
N GLN A 276 -14.07 -2.96 -34.67
CA GLN A 276 -14.70 -3.24 -33.38
C GLN A 276 -14.23 -2.27 -32.30
N SER A 277 -12.95 -1.91 -32.32
CA SER A 277 -12.33 -1.03 -31.33
C SER A 277 -12.94 0.37 -31.37
N GLU A 278 -13.14 0.97 -32.54
CA GLU A 278 -13.78 2.28 -32.69
C GLU A 278 -15.19 2.30 -32.08
N LYS A 279 -16.01 1.28 -32.36
CA LYS A 279 -17.37 1.15 -31.82
C LYS A 279 -17.35 0.96 -30.29
N ALA A 280 -16.42 0.17 -29.77
CA ALA A 280 -16.31 -0.08 -28.33
C ALA A 280 -15.87 1.18 -27.57
N LEU A 281 -14.87 1.92 -28.08
CA LEU A 281 -14.39 3.16 -27.49
C LEU A 281 -15.49 4.23 -27.46
N GLN A 282 -16.27 4.35 -28.54
CA GLN A 282 -17.42 5.25 -28.55
C GLN A 282 -18.43 4.90 -27.46
N LYS A 283 -18.73 3.63 -27.23
CA LYS A 283 -19.64 3.22 -26.14
C LYS A 283 -19.10 3.60 -24.76
N VAL A 284 -17.80 3.40 -24.52
CA VAL A 284 -17.14 3.83 -23.27
C VAL A 284 -17.28 5.34 -23.07
N GLN A 285 -17.00 6.14 -24.11
CA GLN A 285 -17.14 7.59 -24.07
C GLN A 285 -18.59 8.02 -23.83
N GLN A 286 -19.55 7.42 -24.54
CA GLN A 286 -20.97 7.71 -24.38
C GLN A 286 -21.46 7.34 -22.98
N ALA A 287 -20.99 6.24 -22.40
CA ALA A 287 -21.31 5.88 -21.02
C ALA A 287 -20.78 6.92 -20.02
N ALA A 288 -19.56 7.42 -20.21
CA ALA A 288 -19.00 8.47 -19.37
C ALA A 288 -19.78 9.79 -19.48
N ILE A 289 -20.06 10.26 -20.70
CA ILE A 289 -20.82 11.51 -20.96
C ILE A 289 -22.22 11.44 -20.36
N HIS A 290 -22.90 10.30 -20.49
CA HIS A 290 -24.26 10.12 -19.99
C HIS A 290 -24.33 9.65 -18.52
N ASN A 291 -23.21 9.71 -17.80
CA ASN A 291 -23.11 9.31 -16.38
C ASN A 291 -23.65 7.89 -16.11
N LYS A 292 -23.43 6.97 -17.06
CA LYS A 292 -23.75 5.54 -16.93
C LYS A 292 -22.57 4.81 -16.27
N ASN A 293 -22.77 3.55 -15.92
CA ASN A 293 -21.69 2.72 -15.39
C ASN A 293 -20.65 2.39 -16.48
N VAL A 294 -19.53 3.11 -16.47
CA VAL A 294 -18.43 2.96 -17.43
C VAL A 294 -17.80 1.57 -17.38
N PHE A 295 -17.75 0.92 -16.20
CA PHE A 295 -17.11 -0.37 -16.04
C PHE A 295 -17.78 -1.48 -16.86
N VAL A 296 -19.10 -1.40 -17.09
CA VAL A 296 -19.82 -2.35 -17.95
C VAL A 296 -19.29 -2.31 -19.38
N GLU A 297 -19.07 -1.10 -19.91
CA GLU A 297 -18.51 -0.94 -21.26
C GLU A 297 -17.02 -1.27 -21.30
N LEU A 298 -16.27 -1.05 -20.21
CA LEU A 298 -14.86 -1.44 -20.12
C LEU A 298 -14.68 -2.96 -20.24
N MET A 299 -15.59 -3.77 -19.68
CA MET A 299 -15.54 -5.23 -19.80
C MET A 299 -15.64 -5.70 -21.26
N GLU A 300 -16.36 -4.96 -22.10
CA GLU A 300 -16.47 -5.25 -23.53
C GLU A 300 -15.31 -4.65 -24.33
N ALA A 301 -14.92 -3.40 -24.02
CA ALA A 301 -13.81 -2.73 -24.68
C ALA A 301 -12.48 -3.46 -24.48
N ALA A 302 -12.22 -4.00 -23.29
CA ALA A 302 -10.98 -4.73 -22.99
C ALA A 302 -10.76 -5.99 -23.85
N LYS A 303 -11.80 -6.49 -24.53
CA LYS A 303 -11.69 -7.64 -25.45
C LYS A 303 -11.10 -7.27 -26.82
N VAL A 304 -11.18 -5.99 -27.20
CA VAL A 304 -10.87 -5.52 -28.57
C VAL A 304 -10.01 -4.25 -28.60
N CYS A 305 -9.78 -3.59 -27.47
CA CYS A 305 -9.01 -2.37 -27.35
C CYS A 305 -7.80 -2.57 -26.44
N SER A 306 -6.69 -1.89 -26.74
CA SER A 306 -5.55 -1.81 -25.82
C SER A 306 -5.82 -0.82 -24.68
N ILE A 307 -5.04 -0.94 -23.60
CA ILE A 307 -5.10 -0.01 -22.45
C ILE A 307 -4.90 1.45 -22.87
N GLY A 308 -4.00 1.72 -23.83
CA GLY A 308 -3.73 3.06 -24.33
C GLY A 308 -4.91 3.65 -25.10
N GLN A 309 -5.59 2.84 -25.92
CA GLN A 309 -6.79 3.28 -26.65
C GLN A 309 -7.92 3.67 -25.68
N ILE A 310 -8.19 2.82 -24.68
CA ILE A 310 -9.23 3.07 -23.67
C ILE A 310 -8.90 4.32 -22.85
N THR A 311 -7.65 4.46 -22.40
CA THR A 311 -7.20 5.60 -21.59
C THR A 311 -7.35 6.91 -22.35
N ASN A 312 -6.90 6.96 -23.61
CA ASN A 312 -7.00 8.17 -24.43
C ASN A 312 -8.47 8.53 -24.72
N ALA A 313 -9.32 7.55 -25.02
CA ALA A 313 -10.74 7.79 -25.23
C ALA A 313 -11.42 8.39 -23.99
N LEU A 314 -11.04 7.94 -22.78
CA LEU A 314 -11.54 8.52 -21.54
C LEU A 314 -10.96 9.92 -21.26
N PHE A 315 -9.71 10.20 -21.64
CA PHE A 315 -9.15 11.56 -21.51
C PHE A 315 -9.89 12.60 -22.32
N GLU A 316 -10.40 12.26 -23.50
CA GLU A 316 -11.18 13.16 -24.35
C GLU A 316 -12.49 13.64 -23.70
N VAL A 317 -13.10 12.81 -22.84
CA VAL A 317 -14.42 13.09 -22.25
C VAL A 317 -14.39 13.34 -20.73
N GLY A 318 -13.38 12.85 -20.03
CA GLY A 318 -13.23 12.95 -18.57
C GLY A 318 -12.05 13.83 -18.12
N GLY A 319 -11.21 14.28 -19.06
CA GLY A 319 -10.01 15.07 -18.76
C GLY A 319 -8.85 14.24 -18.22
N GLN A 320 -7.72 14.93 -18.00
CA GLN A 320 -6.52 14.34 -17.42
C GLN A 320 -6.29 14.86 -16.01
N TYR A 321 -5.68 14.03 -15.16
CA TYR A 321 -5.24 14.48 -13.85
C TYR A 321 -4.24 15.65 -13.99
N ARG A 322 -4.49 16.74 -13.29
CA ARG A 322 -3.56 17.86 -13.16
C ARG A 322 -2.78 17.71 -11.87
N ARG A 323 -1.45 17.69 -11.96
CA ARG A 323 -0.58 17.77 -10.78
C ARG A 323 -0.82 19.13 -10.13
N ASN A 324 -1.51 19.13 -9.00
CA ASN A 324 -1.52 20.28 -8.13
C ASN A 324 -0.12 20.33 -7.48
N MET A 325 0.58 21.48 -7.54
CA MET A 325 2.03 21.55 -7.25
C MET A 325 2.38 21.06 -5.86
#